data_AF-A0A5Q4FRZ9-F1
#
_entry.id   AF-A0A5Q4FRZ9-F1
#
_cell.length_a   1.000
_cell.length_b   1.000
_cell.length_c   1.000
_cell.angle_alpha   90.00
_cell.angle_beta   90.00
_cell.angle_gamma   90.00
#
_symmetry.space_group_name_H-M   'P 1'
#
loop_
_entity.id
_entity.type
_entity.pdbx_description
1 polymer ?
#
loop_
_entity_poly.entity_id
_entity_poly.type
_entity_poly.pdbx_seq_one_letter_code
_entity_poly.pdbx_strand_id
1 'polypeptide(L)'
;MSRPVTAGTSGHTSAFESPSGERHPPPPSPEVPVPRSFGITFDYLCPFARNGNEHVIAALRAGADWDVRFVPYSLRQGHVEEGDTPIWDRDDPSAASGVLALQVGLAVRDHMPESFLDAHESLFAARHDDGDDIKDPAVLRAALARVDIDADAVFDIVTDGTPLKILQEEHEAGVRDYAVWGVPTFIAGGRGVFVRLLDRPEGDAGLATRRITTVLDLVEGEPMIHEFKQTDLTQ
;
A
#
# COMPACT_ATOMS: atom_id res chain seq x y z
N MET A 1 43.39 93.87 -23.59
CA MET A 1 42.36 94.44 -24.48
C MET A 1 40.99 93.89 -24.08
N SER A 2 40.04 94.80 -23.88
CA SER A 2 38.57 94.77 -23.93
C SER A 2 37.70 93.58 -23.42
N ARG A 3 36.78 93.95 -22.51
CA ARG A 3 35.46 93.39 -22.10
C ARG A 3 34.51 93.17 -23.33
N PRO A 4 33.35 92.43 -23.27
CA PRO A 4 32.30 92.52 -22.24
C PRO A 4 31.36 91.30 -21.98
N VAL A 5 30.35 91.60 -21.15
CA VAL A 5 29.24 90.86 -20.49
C VAL A 5 28.18 90.28 -21.46
N THR A 6 27.51 89.16 -21.09
CA THR A 6 26.02 88.92 -21.06
C THR A 6 25.70 87.40 -21.01
N ALA A 7 24.91 86.94 -20.03
CA ALA A 7 23.47 86.65 -20.05
C ALA A 7 23.14 85.19 -20.41
N GLY A 8 22.29 84.57 -19.59
CA GLY A 8 22.03 83.13 -19.59
C GLY A 8 20.99 82.64 -20.58
N THR A 9 20.88 81.32 -20.65
CA THR A 9 19.80 80.59 -21.34
C THR A 9 19.49 79.29 -20.61
N SER A 10 18.28 79.26 -20.04
CA SER A 10 17.33 78.13 -19.93
C SER A 10 17.86 76.69 -20.03
N GLY A 11 17.95 76.00 -18.88
CA GLY A 11 17.96 74.54 -18.80
C GLY A 11 16.53 74.03 -18.69
N HIS A 12 16.02 73.41 -19.76
CA HIS A 12 14.75 72.69 -19.78
C HIS A 12 15.03 71.24 -19.33
N THR A 13 14.66 70.89 -18.10
CA THR A 13 14.68 69.50 -17.61
C THR A 13 13.51 68.74 -18.22
N SER A 14 13.80 67.85 -19.16
CA SER A 14 12.88 66.78 -19.56
C SER A 14 13.32 65.51 -18.83
N ALA A 15 12.50 65.08 -17.86
CA ALA A 15 12.66 63.81 -17.17
C ALA A 15 12.24 62.67 -18.11
N PHE A 16 13.18 61.79 -18.46
CA PHE A 16 12.87 60.49 -19.02
C PHE A 16 12.45 59.57 -17.86
N GLU A 17 11.15 59.35 -17.69
CA GLU A 17 10.63 58.28 -16.86
C GLU A 17 10.97 56.94 -17.51
N SER A 18 11.72 56.10 -16.78
CA SER A 18 11.95 54.71 -17.16
C SER A 18 10.69 53.90 -16.86
N PRO A 19 10.19 53.06 -17.78
CA PRO A 19 9.03 52.24 -17.49
C PRO A 19 9.39 51.23 -16.39
N SER A 20 8.54 51.20 -15.37
CA SER A 20 8.59 50.26 -14.26
C SER A 20 8.71 48.83 -14.78
N GLY A 21 9.85 48.18 -14.52
CA GLY A 21 10.05 46.77 -14.84
C GLY A 21 9.01 45.91 -14.14
N GLU A 22 8.16 45.24 -14.92
CA GLU A 22 7.32 44.17 -14.42
C GLU A 22 8.22 43.08 -13.84
N ARG A 23 8.19 42.95 -12.51
CA ARG A 23 8.83 41.83 -11.83
C ARG A 23 8.07 40.57 -12.22
N HIS A 24 8.68 39.75 -13.07
CA HIS A 24 8.21 38.41 -13.35
C HIS A 24 8.09 37.65 -12.02
N PRO A 25 6.97 36.98 -11.74
CA PRO A 25 6.89 36.13 -10.55
C PRO A 25 7.97 35.05 -10.63
N PRO A 26 8.59 34.67 -9.49
CA PRO A 26 9.53 33.56 -9.49
C PRO A 26 8.84 32.31 -10.04
N PRO A 27 9.57 31.44 -10.75
CA PRO A 27 9.02 30.18 -11.21
C PRO A 27 8.43 29.41 -10.02
N PRO A 28 7.33 28.66 -10.21
CA PRO A 28 6.81 27.81 -9.15
C PRO A 28 7.94 26.90 -8.65
N SER A 29 8.02 26.74 -7.33
CA SER A 29 8.95 25.77 -6.75
C SER A 29 8.65 24.39 -7.34
N PRO A 30 9.67 23.55 -7.60
CA PRO A 30 9.42 22.21 -8.12
C PRO A 30 8.45 21.49 -7.17
N GLU A 31 7.32 21.03 -7.70
CA GLU A 31 6.41 20.17 -6.94
C GLU A 31 7.20 18.94 -6.50
N VAL A 32 7.25 18.71 -5.19
CA VAL A 32 7.76 17.45 -4.66
C VAL A 32 6.79 16.38 -5.17
N PRO A 33 7.26 15.34 -5.89
CA PRO A 33 6.39 14.26 -6.31
C PRO A 33 5.68 13.68 -5.09
N VAL A 34 4.35 13.61 -5.15
CA VAL A 34 3.57 12.95 -4.10
C VAL A 34 3.62 11.45 -4.39
N PRO A 35 4.00 10.60 -3.41
CA PRO A 35 4.01 9.16 -3.59
C PRO A 35 2.64 8.66 -4.06
N ARG A 36 2.61 7.64 -4.92
CA ARG A 36 1.34 7.05 -5.36
C ARG A 36 0.74 6.24 -4.22
N SER A 37 -0.36 6.71 -3.63
CA SER A 37 -1.03 6.04 -2.51
C SER A 37 -2.06 5.00 -2.96
N PHE A 38 -2.00 3.79 -2.40
CA PHE A 38 -3.01 2.74 -2.61
C PHE A 38 -3.08 1.76 -1.44
N GLY A 39 -4.15 0.97 -1.37
CA GLY A 39 -4.28 -0.18 -0.49
C GLY A 39 -4.17 -1.50 -1.25
N ILE A 40 -3.68 -2.55 -0.60
CA ILE A 40 -3.74 -3.92 -1.11
C ILE A 40 -4.24 -4.84 0.01
N THR A 41 -5.26 -5.66 -0.28
CA THR A 41 -5.79 -6.59 0.71
C THR A 41 -4.98 -7.89 0.78
N PHE A 42 -4.92 -8.49 1.97
CA PHE A 42 -4.23 -9.76 2.18
C PHE A 42 -4.96 -10.72 3.13
N ASP A 43 -4.78 -12.01 2.84
CA ASP A 43 -5.02 -13.15 3.75
C ASP A 43 -3.94 -14.18 3.44
N TYR A 44 -3.24 -14.67 4.48
CA TYR A 44 -2.16 -15.64 4.33
C TYR A 44 -2.61 -17.02 3.81
N LEU A 45 -3.92 -17.26 3.66
CA LEU A 45 -4.46 -18.45 2.99
C LEU A 45 -4.45 -18.33 1.46
N CYS A 46 -4.34 -17.13 0.89
CA CYS A 46 -4.57 -16.92 -0.53
C CYS A 46 -3.27 -16.86 -1.34
N PRO A 47 -3.06 -17.79 -2.29
CA PRO A 47 -1.87 -17.75 -3.15
C PRO A 47 -1.85 -16.55 -4.09
N PHE A 48 -3.01 -15.99 -4.47
CA PHE A 48 -3.04 -14.77 -5.28
C PHE A 48 -2.68 -13.54 -4.46
N ALA A 49 -3.09 -13.49 -3.19
CA ALA A 49 -2.72 -12.39 -2.31
C ALA A 49 -1.22 -12.39 -2.08
N ARG A 50 -0.64 -13.57 -1.88
CA ARG A 50 0.81 -13.75 -1.86
C ARG A 50 1.48 -13.11 -3.08
N ASN A 51 1.09 -13.52 -4.30
CA ASN A 51 1.73 -13.02 -5.52
C ASN A 51 1.67 -11.49 -5.62
N GLY A 52 0.49 -10.90 -5.37
CA GLY A 52 0.30 -9.45 -5.40
C GLY A 52 1.16 -8.71 -4.35
N ASN A 53 1.16 -9.20 -3.11
CA ASN A 53 1.90 -8.58 -2.01
C ASN A 53 3.41 -8.73 -2.19
N GLU A 54 3.92 -9.85 -2.69
CA GLU A 54 5.36 -10.01 -2.98
C GLU A 54 5.83 -9.03 -4.07
N HIS A 55 5.03 -8.79 -5.12
CA HIS A 55 5.38 -7.75 -6.11
C HIS A 55 5.42 -6.35 -5.47
N VAL A 56 4.48 -6.03 -4.59
CA VAL A 56 4.50 -4.76 -3.84
C VAL A 56 5.76 -4.66 -2.97
N ILE A 57 6.08 -5.70 -2.20
CA ILE A 57 7.25 -5.73 -1.31
C ILE A 57 8.55 -5.58 -2.09
N ALA A 58 8.72 -6.34 -3.17
CA ALA A 58 9.91 -6.28 -4.02
C ALA A 58 10.11 -4.88 -4.63
N ALA A 59 9.03 -4.23 -5.06
CA ALA A 59 9.09 -2.88 -5.59
C ALA A 59 9.40 -1.82 -4.51
N LEU A 60 8.78 -1.92 -3.32
CA LEU A 60 9.07 -1.03 -2.18
C LEU A 60 10.54 -1.13 -1.76
N ARG A 61 11.09 -2.34 -1.66
CA ARG A 61 12.52 -2.58 -1.35
C ARG A 61 13.46 -2.00 -2.40
N ALA A 62 13.02 -1.92 -3.65
CA ALA A 62 13.77 -1.31 -4.75
C ALA A 62 13.58 0.20 -4.86
N GLY A 63 12.83 0.83 -3.94
CA GLY A 63 12.64 2.28 -3.88
C GLY A 63 11.50 2.81 -4.75
N ALA A 64 10.47 1.99 -5.01
CA ALA A 64 9.23 2.50 -5.60
C ALA A 64 8.61 3.59 -4.70
N ASP A 65 8.23 4.72 -5.31
CA ASP A 65 7.67 5.89 -4.62
C ASP A 65 6.16 5.70 -4.35
N TRP A 66 5.83 4.73 -3.52
CA TRP A 66 4.47 4.34 -3.19
C TRP A 66 4.19 4.43 -1.70
N ASP A 67 2.99 4.89 -1.36
CA ASP A 67 2.44 4.87 -0.01
C ASP A 67 1.38 3.76 0.06
N VAL A 68 1.76 2.62 0.66
CA VAL A 68 0.97 1.39 0.59
C VAL A 68 0.33 1.08 1.93
N ARG A 69 -1.00 0.94 1.93
CA ARG A 69 -1.73 0.31 3.04
C ARG A 69 -1.94 -1.17 2.79
N PHE A 70 -1.36 -2.01 3.65
CA PHE A 70 -1.63 -3.44 3.68
C PHE A 70 -2.86 -3.68 4.54
N VAL A 71 -3.98 -4.07 3.91
CA VAL A 71 -5.30 -4.15 4.54
C VAL A 71 -5.66 -5.63 4.77
N PRO A 72 -5.89 -6.10 6.00
CA PRO A 72 -6.28 -7.48 6.24
C PRO A 72 -7.70 -7.72 5.71
N TYR A 73 -7.93 -8.91 5.20
CA TYR A 73 -9.28 -9.39 4.90
C TYR A 73 -9.36 -10.87 5.22
N SER A 74 -10.15 -11.25 6.23
CA SER A 74 -10.37 -12.66 6.53
C SER A 74 -11.23 -13.33 5.46
N LEU A 75 -10.62 -14.21 4.66
CA LEU A 75 -11.34 -15.08 3.72
C LEU A 75 -12.33 -15.97 4.46
N ARG A 76 -12.03 -16.39 5.69
CA ARG A 76 -12.98 -17.18 6.47
C ARG A 76 -14.20 -16.37 6.85
N GLN A 77 -14.03 -15.10 7.21
CA GLN A 77 -15.17 -14.23 7.50
C GLN A 77 -15.99 -13.99 6.24
N GLY A 78 -15.35 -13.78 5.09
CA GLY A 78 -16.04 -13.59 3.81
C GLY A 78 -16.89 -14.80 3.36
N HIS A 79 -16.71 -15.97 3.98
CA HIS A 79 -17.54 -17.16 3.77
C HIS A 79 -18.57 -17.42 4.89
N VAL A 80 -18.68 -16.54 5.89
CA VAL A 80 -19.77 -16.63 6.88
C VAL A 80 -21.05 -16.12 6.23
N GLU A 81 -22.09 -16.94 6.25
CA GLU A 81 -23.38 -16.61 5.66
C GLU A 81 -24.07 -15.48 6.44
N GLU A 82 -24.92 -14.71 5.76
CA GLU A 82 -25.70 -13.65 6.41
C GLU A 82 -26.61 -14.24 7.50
N GLY A 83 -26.44 -13.76 8.73
CA GLY A 83 -27.20 -14.21 9.90
C GLY A 83 -26.50 -15.26 10.78
N ASP A 84 -25.39 -15.85 10.31
CA ASP A 84 -24.55 -16.72 11.11
C ASP A 84 -23.62 -15.91 12.05
N THR A 85 -23.08 -16.58 13.07
CA THR A 85 -22.14 -15.96 14.02
C THR A 85 -20.84 -15.55 13.32
N PRO A 86 -20.51 -14.24 13.31
CA PRO A 86 -19.23 -13.74 12.81
C PRO A 86 -18.05 -14.42 13.51
N ILE A 87 -16.91 -14.55 12.83
CA ILE A 87 -15.77 -15.27 13.39
C ILE A 87 -15.25 -14.62 14.66
N TRP A 88 -15.26 -13.28 14.72
CA TRP A 88 -14.80 -12.50 15.87
C TRP A 88 -15.63 -12.73 17.13
N ASP A 89 -16.88 -13.18 16.97
CA ASP A 89 -17.82 -13.42 18.08
C ASP A 89 -17.84 -14.88 18.56
N ARG A 90 -17.00 -15.75 17.98
CA ARG A 90 -16.91 -17.18 18.38
C ARG A 90 -16.06 -17.34 19.63
N ASP A 91 -16.23 -18.47 20.33
CA ASP A 91 -15.46 -18.77 21.56
C ASP A 91 -13.94 -18.80 21.35
N ASP A 92 -13.50 -19.25 20.17
CA ASP A 92 -12.09 -19.24 19.73
C ASP A 92 -11.99 -18.75 18.28
N PRO A 93 -11.91 -17.43 18.04
CA PRO A 93 -11.78 -16.86 16.71
C PRO A 93 -10.49 -17.29 16.01
N SER A 94 -9.41 -17.45 16.79
CA SER A 94 -8.07 -17.79 16.30
C SER A 94 -7.97 -19.23 15.77
N ALA A 95 -8.84 -20.14 16.22
CA ALA A 95 -8.95 -21.48 15.66
C ALA A 95 -9.46 -21.50 14.20
N ALA A 96 -10.12 -20.43 13.73
CA ALA A 96 -10.48 -20.30 12.33
C ALA A 96 -9.21 -20.13 11.48
N SER A 97 -9.06 -21.01 10.49
CA SER A 97 -7.91 -21.02 9.58
C SER A 97 -7.60 -19.63 9.02
N GLY A 98 -6.35 -19.17 9.13
CA GLY A 98 -5.90 -17.86 8.67
C GLY A 98 -6.06 -16.71 9.68
N VAL A 99 -6.97 -16.81 10.64
CA VAL A 99 -7.26 -15.69 11.58
C VAL A 99 -6.13 -15.44 12.56
N LEU A 100 -5.52 -16.49 13.12
CA LEU A 100 -4.33 -16.32 13.96
C LEU A 100 -3.17 -15.72 13.17
N ALA A 101 -2.94 -16.18 11.94
CA ALA A 101 -1.88 -15.66 11.07
C ALA A 101 -2.09 -14.17 10.72
N LEU A 102 -3.34 -13.77 10.45
CA LEU A 102 -3.71 -12.36 10.23
C LEU A 102 -3.42 -11.52 11.47
N GLN A 103 -3.79 -11.98 12.66
CA GLN A 103 -3.49 -11.28 13.91
C GLN A 103 -1.98 -11.12 14.14
N VAL A 104 -1.20 -12.17 13.87
CA VAL A 104 0.27 -12.11 13.94
C VAL A 104 0.83 -11.09 12.94
N GLY A 105 0.36 -11.11 11.70
CA GLY A 105 0.77 -10.14 10.68
C GLY A 105 0.43 -8.69 11.08
N LEU A 106 -0.75 -8.45 11.65
CA LEU A 106 -1.19 -7.13 12.12
C LEU A 106 -0.40 -6.66 13.34
N ALA A 107 -0.11 -7.54 14.29
CA ALA A 107 0.74 -7.22 15.43
C ALA A 107 2.13 -6.73 14.97
N VAL A 108 2.75 -7.40 13.99
CA VAL A 108 4.02 -6.93 13.41
C VAL A 108 3.81 -5.63 12.62
N ARG A 109 2.77 -5.53 11.78
CA ARG A 109 2.46 -4.34 10.97
C ARG A 109 2.40 -3.07 11.82
N ASP A 110 1.71 -3.15 12.96
CA ASP A 110 1.34 -1.96 13.73
C ASP A 110 2.35 -1.63 14.84
N HIS A 111 3.09 -2.63 15.35
CA HIS A 111 4.06 -2.42 16.44
C HIS A 111 5.53 -2.52 16.00
N MET A 112 5.80 -3.11 14.83
CA MET A 112 7.15 -3.35 14.30
C MET A 112 7.20 -3.06 12.78
N PRO A 113 6.77 -1.87 12.32
CA PRO A 113 6.54 -1.59 10.90
C PRO A 113 7.78 -1.77 10.02
N GLU A 114 8.97 -1.51 10.57
CA GLU A 114 10.26 -1.70 9.89
C GLU A 114 10.52 -3.16 9.49
N SER A 115 9.97 -4.11 10.25
CA SER A 115 10.13 -5.56 10.05
C SER A 115 8.92 -6.20 9.37
N PHE A 116 7.86 -5.42 9.11
CA PHE A 116 6.60 -5.95 8.62
C PHE A 116 6.75 -6.63 7.25
N LEU A 117 7.49 -6.04 6.31
CA LEU A 117 7.61 -6.61 4.96
C LEU A 117 8.28 -8.00 4.99
N ASP A 118 9.32 -8.18 5.81
CA ASP A 118 9.99 -9.47 6.01
C ASP A 118 9.06 -10.49 6.67
N ALA A 119 8.35 -10.10 7.73
CA ALA A 119 7.37 -10.96 8.38
C ALA A 119 6.25 -11.36 7.42
N HIS A 120 5.77 -10.42 6.61
CA HIS A 120 4.67 -10.61 5.68
C HIS A 120 5.03 -11.64 4.61
N GLU A 121 6.21 -11.55 4.01
CA GLU A 121 6.71 -12.57 3.08
C GLU A 121 6.93 -13.93 3.77
N SER A 122 7.51 -13.94 4.98
CA SER A 122 7.77 -15.17 5.72
C SER A 122 6.48 -15.92 6.10
N LEU A 123 5.43 -15.20 6.51
CA LEU A 123 4.12 -15.77 6.82
C LEU A 123 3.43 -16.35 5.58
N PHE A 124 3.54 -15.69 4.42
CA PHE A 124 3.07 -16.28 3.17
C PHE A 124 3.90 -17.51 2.76
N ALA A 125 5.22 -17.48 2.92
CA ALA A 125 6.11 -18.59 2.59
C ALA A 125 5.78 -19.84 3.41
N ALA A 126 5.53 -19.70 4.72
CA ALA A 126 5.12 -20.81 5.59
C ALA A 126 3.91 -21.57 5.00
N ARG A 127 2.88 -20.85 4.54
CA ARG A 127 1.69 -21.49 3.95
C ARG A 127 1.92 -22.02 2.54
N HIS A 128 2.61 -21.27 1.70
CA HIS A 128 2.56 -21.45 0.25
C HIS A 128 3.84 -22.01 -0.39
N ASP A 129 4.99 -21.90 0.28
CA ASP A 129 6.22 -22.61 -0.13
C ASP A 129 6.38 -23.91 0.66
N ASP A 130 6.25 -23.83 1.99
CA ASP A 130 6.51 -24.98 2.86
C ASP A 130 5.29 -25.90 3.01
N GLY A 131 4.09 -25.34 2.79
CA GLY A 131 2.83 -26.07 2.95
C GLY A 131 2.43 -26.30 4.42
N ASP A 132 3.00 -25.53 5.34
CA ASP A 132 2.76 -25.65 6.77
C ASP A 132 1.34 -25.19 7.17
N ASP A 133 0.84 -25.72 8.29
CA ASP A 133 -0.45 -25.33 8.84
C ASP A 133 -0.33 -24.05 9.68
N ILE A 134 -0.66 -22.91 9.07
CA ILE A 134 -0.64 -21.59 9.72
C ILE A 134 -1.73 -21.38 10.80
N LYS A 135 -2.50 -22.41 11.16
CA LYS A 135 -3.27 -22.42 12.43
C LYS A 135 -2.38 -22.77 13.63
N ASP A 136 -1.27 -23.47 13.41
CA ASP A 136 -0.37 -23.88 14.48
C ASP A 136 0.46 -22.67 14.95
N PRO A 137 0.33 -22.25 16.22
CA PRO A 137 1.14 -21.18 16.76
C PRO A 137 2.64 -21.42 16.64
N ALA A 138 3.11 -22.68 16.65
CA ALA A 138 4.53 -23.00 16.49
C ALA A 138 5.04 -22.70 15.08
N VAL A 139 4.21 -22.93 14.04
CA VAL A 139 4.53 -22.57 12.65
C VAL A 139 4.69 -21.06 12.51
N LEU A 140 3.76 -20.29 13.09
CA LEU A 140 3.82 -18.82 13.04
C LEU A 140 5.03 -18.27 13.80
N ARG A 141 5.33 -18.84 14.97
CA ARG A 141 6.55 -18.47 15.72
C ARG A 141 7.81 -18.76 14.91
N ALA A 142 7.87 -19.92 14.24
CA ALA A 142 8.99 -20.26 13.38
C ALA A 142 9.11 -19.30 12.19
N ALA A 143 8.00 -18.90 11.56
CA ALA A 143 8.00 -17.91 10.48
C ALA A 143 8.54 -16.54 10.93
N LEU A 144 8.18 -16.07 12.13
CA LEU A 144 8.74 -14.84 12.71
C LEU A 144 10.24 -14.96 13.02
N ALA A 145 10.65 -16.08 13.61
CA ALA A 145 12.05 -16.32 13.95
C ALA A 145 12.98 -16.39 12.72
N ARG A 146 12.47 -16.83 11.55
CA ARG A 146 13.22 -16.83 10.28
C ARG A 146 13.67 -15.43 9.85
N VAL A 147 12.99 -14.38 10.32
CA VAL A 147 13.25 -12.98 9.99
C VAL A 147 13.66 -12.18 11.23
N ASP A 148 14.24 -12.86 12.22
CA ASP A 148 14.79 -12.28 13.45
C ASP A 148 13.78 -11.47 14.30
N ILE A 149 12.49 -11.82 14.22
CA ILE A 149 11.44 -11.22 15.05
C ILE A 149 11.19 -12.07 16.30
N ASP A 150 11.13 -11.40 17.46
CA ASP A 150 10.75 -12.05 18.74
C ASP A 150 9.28 -12.47 18.71
N ALA A 151 9.09 -13.77 18.50
CA ALA A 151 7.79 -14.41 18.45
C ALA A 151 6.99 -14.22 19.75
N ASP A 152 7.62 -14.29 20.92
CA ASP A 152 6.88 -14.21 22.17
C ASP A 152 6.33 -12.79 22.39
N ALA A 153 7.12 -11.77 22.05
CA ALA A 153 6.65 -10.38 22.07
C ALA A 153 5.46 -10.14 21.12
N VAL A 154 5.46 -10.76 19.94
CA VAL A 154 4.32 -10.67 19.00
C VAL A 154 3.08 -11.40 19.55
N PHE A 155 3.27 -12.58 20.14
CA PHE A 155 2.15 -13.35 20.69
C PHE A 155 1.57 -12.73 21.97
N ASP A 156 2.36 -11.99 22.75
CA ASP A 156 1.85 -11.18 23.86
C ASP A 156 0.86 -10.12 23.36
N ILE A 157 1.17 -9.43 22.23
CA ILE A 157 0.26 -8.49 21.57
C ILE A 157 -0.99 -9.21 21.05
N VAL A 158 -0.84 -10.36 20.40
CA VAL A 158 -2.02 -11.13 19.92
C VAL A 158 -2.93 -11.53 21.08
N THR A 159 -2.35 -11.88 22.24
CA THR A 159 -3.11 -12.30 23.43
C THR A 159 -3.89 -11.16 24.07
N ASP A 160 -3.49 -9.90 23.86
CA ASP A 160 -4.23 -8.73 24.36
C ASP A 160 -5.57 -8.49 23.60
N GLY A 161 -5.74 -9.13 22.44
CA GLY A 161 -6.95 -9.09 21.61
C GLY A 161 -7.08 -7.85 20.71
N THR A 162 -6.11 -6.93 20.73
CA THR A 162 -6.06 -5.74 19.87
C THR A 162 -5.98 -6.12 18.40
N PRO A 163 -5.12 -7.07 17.96
CA PRO A 163 -5.06 -7.44 16.55
C PRO A 163 -6.37 -8.04 16.01
N LEU A 164 -7.15 -8.74 16.83
CA LEU A 164 -8.45 -9.27 16.41
C LEU A 164 -9.47 -8.14 16.15
N LYS A 165 -9.49 -7.12 17.00
CA LYS A 165 -10.35 -5.95 16.82
C LYS A 165 -9.98 -5.18 15.56
N ILE A 166 -8.68 -4.95 15.34
CA ILE A 166 -8.19 -4.30 14.12
C ILE A 166 -8.56 -5.12 12.88
N LEU A 167 -8.39 -6.45 12.92
CA LEU A 167 -8.80 -7.34 11.85
C LEU A 167 -10.30 -7.19 11.54
N GLN A 168 -11.15 -7.20 12.56
CA GLN A 168 -12.58 -7.01 12.40
C GLN A 168 -12.89 -5.65 11.76
N GLU A 169 -12.40 -4.56 12.35
CA GLU A 169 -12.67 -3.19 11.92
C GLU A 169 -12.22 -2.95 10.47
N GLU A 170 -11.01 -3.38 10.11
CA GLU A 170 -10.48 -3.18 8.75
C GLU A 170 -11.13 -4.11 7.72
N HIS A 171 -11.48 -5.36 8.09
CA HIS A 171 -12.25 -6.23 7.22
C HIS A 171 -13.63 -5.64 6.93
N GLU A 172 -14.37 -5.23 7.97
CA GLU A 172 -15.71 -4.64 7.82
C GLU A 172 -15.67 -3.32 7.04
N ALA A 173 -14.65 -2.48 7.27
CA ALA A 173 -14.43 -1.28 6.47
C ALA A 173 -14.15 -1.61 4.99
N GLY A 174 -13.31 -2.61 4.71
CA GLY A 174 -13.04 -3.07 3.36
C GLY A 174 -14.31 -3.53 2.62
N VAL A 175 -15.16 -4.30 3.29
CA VAL A 175 -16.45 -4.75 2.75
C VAL A 175 -17.39 -3.57 2.52
N ARG A 176 -17.57 -2.71 3.52
CA ARG A 176 -18.53 -1.59 3.48
C ARG A 176 -18.13 -0.52 2.46
N ASP A 177 -16.86 -0.12 2.48
CA ASP A 177 -16.40 1.09 1.79
C ASP A 177 -15.90 0.79 0.37
N TYR A 178 -15.49 -0.45 0.09
CA TYR A 178 -14.90 -0.84 -1.20
C TYR A 178 -15.49 -2.12 -1.79
N ALA A 179 -16.52 -2.71 -1.18
CA ALA A 179 -17.13 -3.97 -1.61
C ALA A 179 -16.11 -5.10 -1.78
N VAL A 180 -15.07 -5.15 -0.92
CA VAL A 180 -14.07 -6.23 -0.94
C VAL A 180 -14.77 -7.56 -0.66
N TRP A 181 -14.64 -8.50 -1.59
CA TRP A 181 -15.15 -9.86 -1.47
C TRP A 181 -14.05 -10.94 -1.57
N GLY A 182 -12.81 -10.53 -1.85
CA GLY A 182 -11.69 -11.44 -2.05
C GLY A 182 -10.33 -10.73 -2.01
N VAL A 183 -9.26 -11.52 -2.08
CA VAL A 183 -7.88 -11.03 -1.98
C VAL A 183 -7.00 -11.58 -3.12
N PRO A 184 -6.06 -10.79 -3.68
CA PRO A 184 -5.82 -9.39 -3.36
C PRO A 184 -6.82 -8.50 -4.09
N THR A 185 -7.30 -7.49 -3.37
CA THR A 185 -8.04 -6.36 -3.91
C THR A 185 -7.18 -5.11 -3.76
N PHE A 186 -6.94 -4.43 -4.88
CA PHE A 186 -6.25 -3.14 -4.91
C PHE A 186 -7.27 -2.03 -4.67
N ILE A 187 -6.94 -1.10 -3.78
CA ILE A 187 -7.82 -0.01 -3.34
C ILE A 187 -7.17 1.33 -3.70
N ALA A 188 -7.67 1.99 -4.73
CA ALA A 188 -7.18 3.31 -5.17
C ALA A 188 -8.31 4.13 -5.79
N GLY A 189 -8.21 5.46 -5.70
CA GLY A 189 -9.22 6.37 -6.28
C GLY A 189 -10.66 6.10 -5.79
N GLY A 190 -10.83 5.66 -4.55
CA GLY A 190 -12.15 5.34 -3.97
C GLY A 190 -12.78 4.03 -4.44
N ARG A 191 -12.02 3.12 -5.05
CA ARG A 191 -12.51 1.85 -5.61
C ARG A 191 -11.70 0.67 -5.12
N GLY A 192 -12.35 -0.49 -4.97
CA GLY A 192 -11.71 -1.78 -4.81
C GLY A 192 -11.77 -2.60 -6.10
N VAL A 193 -10.62 -3.10 -6.56
CA VAL A 193 -10.51 -3.95 -7.75
C VAL A 193 -9.75 -5.23 -7.41
N PHE A 194 -10.44 -6.36 -7.52
CA PHE A 194 -9.83 -7.69 -7.35
C PHE A 194 -8.94 -8.02 -8.54
N VAL A 195 -7.70 -8.41 -8.29
CA VAL A 195 -6.71 -8.72 -9.34
C VAL A 195 -6.02 -10.04 -9.06
N ARG A 196 -5.91 -10.90 -10.08
CA ARG A 196 -5.15 -12.14 -9.99
C ARG A 196 -3.87 -12.03 -10.78
N LEU A 197 -2.75 -11.90 -10.08
CA LEU A 197 -1.42 -12.11 -10.65
C LEU A 197 -1.03 -13.57 -10.46
N LEU A 198 -0.58 -14.21 -11.53
CA LEU A 198 -0.15 -15.62 -11.51
C LEU A 198 1.36 -15.76 -11.32
N ASP A 199 2.13 -14.72 -11.68
CA ASP A 199 3.57 -14.64 -11.51
C ASP A 199 3.96 -14.02 -10.17
N ARG A 200 5.16 -14.37 -9.70
CA ARG A 200 5.85 -13.78 -8.54
C ARG A 200 7.00 -12.90 -9.04
N PRO A 201 7.56 -12.00 -8.23
CA PRO A 201 8.67 -11.15 -8.66
C PRO A 201 9.97 -11.92 -8.95
N GLU A 202 10.20 -13.06 -8.30
CA GLU A 202 11.38 -13.93 -8.52
C GLU A 202 12.73 -13.18 -8.47
N GLY A 203 12.82 -12.14 -7.64
CA GLY A 203 14.00 -11.27 -7.52
C GLY A 203 14.12 -10.17 -8.58
N ASP A 204 13.20 -10.08 -9.54
CA ASP A 204 13.11 -8.98 -10.52
C ASP A 204 12.22 -7.85 -10.00
N ALA A 205 12.84 -6.88 -9.32
CA ALA A 205 12.16 -5.68 -8.85
C ALA A 205 11.61 -4.79 -10.00
N GLY A 206 12.22 -4.87 -11.19
CA GLY A 206 11.74 -4.13 -12.36
C GLY A 206 10.43 -4.71 -12.89
N LEU A 207 10.31 -6.04 -12.93
CA LEU A 207 9.05 -6.73 -13.21
C LEU A 207 8.00 -6.36 -12.17
N ALA A 208 8.35 -6.44 -10.88
CA ALA A 208 7.46 -6.12 -9.77
C ALA A 208 6.87 -4.71 -9.89
N THR A 209 7.75 -3.73 -10.13
CA THR A 209 7.36 -2.33 -10.31
C THR A 209 6.41 -2.16 -11.49
N ARG A 210 6.74 -2.75 -12.65
CA ARG A 210 5.90 -2.67 -13.86
C ARG A 210 4.53 -3.32 -13.66
N ARG A 211 4.47 -4.47 -12.98
CA ARG A 211 3.22 -5.21 -12.71
C ARG A 211 2.27 -4.37 -11.87
N ILE A 212 2.72 -3.89 -10.72
CA ILE A 212 1.86 -3.09 -9.83
C ILE A 212 1.50 -1.75 -10.48
N THR A 213 2.42 -1.10 -11.20
CA THR A 213 2.09 0.13 -11.95
C THR A 213 0.97 -0.12 -12.97
N THR A 214 1.07 -1.20 -13.76
CA THR A 214 0.03 -1.56 -14.74
C THR A 214 -1.30 -1.83 -14.06
N VAL A 215 -1.28 -2.54 -12.92
CA VAL A 215 -2.51 -2.78 -12.13
C VAL A 215 -3.11 -1.45 -11.69
N LEU A 216 -2.33 -0.57 -11.08
CA LEU A 216 -2.84 0.71 -10.59
C LEU A 216 -3.34 1.62 -11.71
N ASP A 217 -2.69 1.60 -12.89
CA ASP A 217 -3.14 2.36 -14.06
C ASP A 217 -4.53 1.89 -14.53
N LEU A 218 -4.81 0.58 -14.48
CA LEU A 218 -6.15 0.04 -14.76
C LEU A 218 -7.13 0.40 -13.63
N VAL A 219 -6.71 0.24 -12.37
CA VAL A 219 -7.56 0.54 -11.21
C VAL A 219 -7.97 2.00 -11.19
N GLU A 220 -7.09 2.93 -11.55
CA GLU A 220 -7.35 4.37 -11.49
C GLU A 220 -7.89 4.94 -12.82
N GLY A 221 -7.39 4.45 -13.96
CA GLY A 221 -7.65 5.02 -15.28
C GLY A 221 -8.82 4.43 -16.04
N GLU A 222 -9.25 3.19 -15.74
CA GLU A 222 -10.21 2.45 -16.57
C GLU A 222 -11.51 2.06 -15.82
N PRO A 223 -12.35 3.03 -15.41
CA PRO A 223 -13.53 2.76 -14.58
C PRO A 223 -14.64 1.97 -15.25
N MET A 224 -14.60 1.82 -16.58
CA MET A 224 -15.62 1.10 -17.35
C MET A 224 -15.25 -0.36 -17.63
N ILE A 225 -14.04 -0.80 -17.24
CA ILE A 225 -13.60 -2.20 -17.36
C ILE A 225 -13.84 -2.89 -16.01
N HIS A 226 -14.90 -3.70 -15.93
CA HIS A 226 -15.27 -4.41 -14.71
C HIS A 226 -14.65 -5.81 -14.60
N GLU A 227 -14.42 -6.49 -15.73
CA GLU A 227 -13.77 -7.80 -15.75
C GLU A 227 -12.96 -7.95 -17.05
N PHE A 228 -11.68 -8.26 -16.90
CA PHE A 228 -10.80 -8.69 -17.99
C PHE A 228 -10.09 -9.96 -17.54
N LYS A 229 -10.39 -11.08 -18.21
CA LYS A 229 -9.93 -12.40 -17.78
C LYS A 229 -9.25 -13.12 -18.93
N GLN A 230 -8.02 -13.53 -18.70
CA GLN A 230 -7.28 -14.43 -19.59
C GLN A 230 -7.43 -15.87 -19.11
N THR A 231 -7.54 -16.79 -20.07
CA THR A 231 -7.40 -18.23 -19.83
C THR A 231 -6.14 -18.69 -20.54
N ASP A 232 -5.20 -19.25 -19.79
CA ASP A 232 -4.03 -19.88 -20.39
C ASP A 232 -4.47 -21.19 -21.04
N LEU A 233 -4.22 -21.29 -22.34
CA LEU A 233 -4.47 -22.51 -23.09
C LEU A 233 -3.24 -23.41 -22.93
N THR A 234 -3.46 -24.66 -22.52
CA THR A 234 -2.40 -25.69 -22.60
C THR A 234 -1.99 -25.84 -24.05
N GLN A 235 -0.71 -25.58 -24.34
CA GLN A 235 -0.07 -25.93 -25.61
C GLN A 235 0.13 -27.45 -25.68
#